data_AF-B3QLV4-F1
#
_entry.id   AF-B3QLV4-F1
#
_cell.length_a   1.000
_cell.length_b   1.000
_cell.length_c   1.000
_cell.angle_alpha   90.00
_cell.angle_beta   90.00
_cell.angle_gamma   90.00
#
_symmetry.space_group_name_H-M   'P 1'
#
loop_
_entity.id
_entity.type
_entity.pdbx_description
1 polymer ?
#
loop_
_entity_poly.entity_id
_entity_poly.type
_entity_poly.pdbx_seq_one_letter_code
_entity_poly.pdbx_strand_id
1 'polypeptide(L)'
;MKPLFDFLIKLFILSVILWGVVYWGAASYPVDMGSVFVAWLMVILNSLVGYLLFEYAFEKESKVFTLVVFGGVALRLLVVMALVLVINLLGLVKPIDFVVSFITFYCMYLVIEVLAYQKKNQQKKNAARN
;
A
#
# COMPACT_ATOMS: atom_id res chain seq x y z
N MET A 1 -2.18 14.90 13.17
CA MET A 1 -1.00 15.07 12.29
C MET A 1 0.14 14.09 12.59
N LYS A 2 0.56 13.89 13.86
CA LYS A 2 1.63 12.92 14.21
C LYS A 2 1.46 11.50 13.61
N PRO A 3 0.28 10.83 13.65
CA PRO A 3 0.17 9.45 13.15
C PRO A 3 0.26 9.33 11.63
N LEU A 4 -0.29 10.30 10.88
CA LEU A 4 -0.19 10.33 9.42
C LEU A 4 1.25 10.58 8.97
N PHE A 5 1.94 11.49 9.64
CA PHE A 5 3.35 11.76 9.37
C PHE A 5 4.23 10.54 9.65
N ASP A 6 4.01 9.83 10.76
CA ASP A 6 4.69 8.58 11.07
C ASP A 6 4.47 7.51 9.99
N PHE A 7 3.23 7.40 9.46
CA PHE A 7 2.91 6.48 8.38
C PHE A 7 3.64 6.84 7.09
N LEU A 8 3.60 8.12 6.68
CA LEU A 8 4.29 8.60 5.49
C LEU A 8 5.81 8.41 5.57
N ILE A 9 6.42 8.65 6.72
CA ILE A 9 7.86 8.39 6.92
C ILE A 9 8.18 6.91 6.72
N LYS A 10 7.42 6.01 7.34
CA LYS A 10 7.65 4.57 7.19
C LYS A 10 7.47 4.11 5.75
N LEU A 11 6.45 4.64 5.09
CA LEU A 11 6.16 4.38 3.68
C LEU A 11 7.31 4.87 2.78
N PHE A 12 7.85 6.06 3.05
CA PHE A 12 9.00 6.62 2.34
C PHE A 12 10.29 5.80 2.57
N ILE A 13 10.63 5.48 3.83
CA ILE A 13 11.81 4.67 4.16
C ILE A 13 11.72 3.30 3.46
N LEU A 14 10.57 2.63 3.54
CA LEU A 14 10.37 1.35 2.87
C LEU A 14 10.49 1.50 1.34
N SER A 15 9.93 2.57 0.76
CA SER A 15 10.09 2.87 -0.67
C SER A 15 11.56 2.94 -1.06
N VAL A 16 12.37 3.71 -0.31
CA VAL A 16 13.80 3.88 -0.59
C VAL A 16 14.55 2.56 -0.50
N ILE A 17 14.29 1.76 0.54
CA ILE A 17 14.93 0.44 0.71
C ILE A 17 14.58 -0.48 -0.47
N LEU A 18 13.30 -0.56 -0.83
CA LEU A 18 12.85 -1.44 -1.90
C LEU A 18 13.40 -1.00 -3.27
N TRP A 19 13.47 0.31 -3.53
CA TRP A 19 14.13 0.83 -4.72
C TRP A 19 15.63 0.49 -4.73
N GLY A 20 16.31 0.54 -3.59
CA GLY A 20 17.70 0.07 -3.47
C GLY A 20 17.87 -1.39 -3.88
N VAL A 21 16.95 -2.26 -3.44
CA VAL A 21 16.94 -3.69 -3.85
C VAL A 21 16.67 -3.85 -5.34
N VAL A 22 15.72 -3.08 -5.90
CA VAL A 22 15.41 -3.10 -7.34
C VAL A 22 16.62 -2.68 -8.17
N TYR A 23 17.26 -1.56 -7.83
CA TYR A 23 18.45 -1.07 -8.54
C TYR A 23 19.61 -2.06 -8.46
N TRP A 24 19.83 -2.67 -7.30
CA TRP A 24 20.84 -3.70 -7.14
C TRP A 24 20.55 -4.94 -8.00
N GLY A 25 19.31 -5.43 -8.01
CA GLY A 25 18.90 -6.56 -8.83
C GLY A 25 18.96 -6.27 -10.34
N ALA A 26 18.59 -5.07 -10.76
CA ALA A 26 18.61 -4.67 -12.17
C ALA A 26 20.03 -4.54 -12.74
N ALA A 27 21.06 -4.41 -11.90
CA ALA A 27 22.45 -4.48 -12.35
C ALA A 27 22.84 -5.90 -12.83
N SER A 28 22.12 -6.93 -12.38
CA SER A 28 22.38 -8.34 -12.71
C SER A 28 21.36 -8.96 -13.65
N TYR A 29 20.15 -8.39 -13.76
CA TYR A 29 19.06 -8.94 -14.57
C TYR A 29 18.38 -7.87 -15.43
N PRO A 30 17.93 -8.22 -16.67
CA PRO A 30 17.22 -7.30 -17.54
C PRO A 30 15.77 -7.10 -17.06
N VAL A 31 15.61 -6.19 -16.09
CA VAL A 31 14.31 -5.80 -15.52
C VAL A 31 13.84 -4.50 -16.18
N ASP A 32 12.59 -4.48 -16.63
CA ASP A 32 11.98 -3.25 -17.16
C ASP A 32 11.60 -2.28 -16.03
N MET A 33 12.42 -1.25 -15.83
CA MET A 33 12.23 -0.26 -14.76
C MET A 33 10.91 0.51 -14.86
N GLY A 34 10.37 0.70 -16.07
CA GLY A 34 9.08 1.34 -16.28
C GLY A 34 7.95 0.54 -15.64
N SER A 35 7.92 -0.76 -15.88
CA SER A 35 6.96 -1.70 -15.30
C SER A 35 7.03 -1.71 -13.77
N VAL A 36 8.25 -1.73 -13.21
CA VAL A 36 8.45 -1.68 -11.76
C VAL A 36 7.94 -0.37 -11.17
N PHE A 37 8.21 0.76 -11.84
CA PHE A 37 7.77 2.08 -11.40
C PHE A 37 6.25 2.20 -11.37
N VAL A 38 5.56 1.75 -12.43
CA VAL A 38 4.09 1.78 -12.49
C VAL A 38 3.49 0.91 -11.39
N ALA A 39 4.05 -0.29 -11.17
CA ALA A 39 3.62 -1.17 -10.08
C ALA A 39 3.80 -0.52 -8.70
N TRP A 40 4.95 0.09 -8.45
CA TRP A 40 5.25 0.83 -7.22
C TRP A 40 4.26 1.96 -6.98
N LEU A 41 4.02 2.79 -8.00
CA LEU A 41 3.11 3.94 -7.91
C LEU A 41 1.69 3.48 -7.57
N MET A 42 1.19 2.44 -8.25
CA MET A 42 -0.14 1.88 -7.97
C MET A 42 -0.26 1.40 -6.52
N VAL A 43 0.75 0.69 -6.01
CA VAL A 43 0.73 0.16 -4.64
C VAL A 43 0.81 1.28 -3.61
N ILE A 44 1.64 2.31 -3.83
CA ILE A 44 1.70 3.48 -2.96
C ILE A 44 0.34 4.17 -2.87
N LEU A 45 -0.28 4.47 -4.02
CA LEU A 45 -1.56 5.16 -4.06
C LEU A 45 -2.64 4.32 -3.37
N ASN A 46 -2.67 3.02 -3.65
CA ASN A 46 -3.55 2.09 -2.99
C ASN A 46 -3.35 2.09 -1.46
N SER A 47 -2.10 2.16 -0.99
CA SER A 47 -1.80 2.16 0.44
C SER A 47 -2.14 3.47 1.14
N LEU A 48 -1.91 4.60 0.47
CA LEU A 48 -2.33 5.92 0.93
C LEU A 48 -3.85 6.00 1.09
N VAL A 49 -4.60 5.55 0.08
CA VAL A 49 -6.07 5.48 0.15
C VAL A 49 -6.51 4.58 1.31
N GLY A 50 -5.86 3.44 1.49
CA GLY A 50 -6.10 2.54 2.63
C GLY A 50 -5.98 3.22 3.98
N TYR A 51 -4.85 3.88 4.19
CA TYR A 51 -4.60 4.61 5.43
C TYR A 51 -5.60 5.74 5.65
N LEU A 52 -5.97 6.49 4.60
CA LEU A 52 -6.96 7.58 4.71
C LEU A 52 -8.36 7.05 5.06
N LEU A 53 -8.79 5.93 4.47
CA LEU A 53 -10.06 5.28 4.81
C LEU A 53 -10.07 4.82 6.27
N PHE A 54 -8.97 4.25 6.74
CA PHE A 54 -8.81 3.88 8.14
C PHE A 54 -8.87 5.10 9.06
N GLU A 55 -8.14 6.18 8.73
CA GLU A 55 -8.12 7.41 9.51
C GLU A 55 -9.52 8.00 9.66
N TYR A 56 -10.27 8.05 8.55
CA TYR A 56 -11.66 8.50 8.52
C TYR A 56 -12.60 7.62 9.36
N ALA A 57 -12.42 6.30 9.29
CA ALA A 57 -13.30 5.34 9.96
C ALA A 57 -12.99 5.16 11.45
N PHE A 58 -11.78 5.49 11.90
CA PHE A 58 -11.26 5.17 13.24
C PHE A 58 -12.10 5.74 14.41
N GLU A 59 -12.69 6.92 14.22
CA GLU A 59 -13.51 7.60 15.23
C GLU A 59 -15.01 7.28 15.10
N LYS A 60 -15.40 6.51 14.07
CA LYS A 60 -16.79 6.14 13.81
C LYS A 60 -17.18 4.90 14.62
N GLU A 61 -18.49 4.65 14.66
CA GLU A 61 -19.05 3.46 15.30
C GLU A 61 -18.54 2.15 14.67
N SER A 62 -18.52 1.07 15.46
CA SER A 62 -17.95 -0.22 15.04
C SER A 62 -18.54 -0.76 13.72
N LYS A 63 -19.84 -0.57 13.47
CA LYS A 63 -20.48 -0.96 12.20
C LYS A 63 -19.91 -0.20 11.01
N VAL A 64 -19.75 1.12 11.14
CA VAL A 64 -19.19 1.99 10.10
C VAL A 64 -17.70 1.70 9.90
N PHE A 65 -16.96 1.47 11.00
CA PHE A 65 -15.55 1.09 10.94
C PHE A 65 -15.34 -0.17 10.11
N THR A 66 -16.08 -1.23 10.42
CA THR A 66 -15.95 -2.50 9.70
C THR A 66 -16.32 -2.34 8.23
N LEU A 67 -17.42 -1.66 7.92
CA LEU A 67 -17.86 -1.45 6.54
C LEU A 67 -16.84 -0.65 5.73
N VAL A 68 -16.29 0.44 6.29
CA VAL A 68 -15.35 1.30 5.57
C VAL A 68 -13.98 0.65 5.43
N VAL A 69 -13.45 0.01 6.47
CA VAL A 69 -12.10 -0.58 6.42
C VAL A 69 -12.10 -1.88 5.61
N PHE A 70 -12.98 -2.84 5.93
CA PHE A 70 -13.02 -4.12 5.20
C PHE A 70 -13.67 -3.98 3.83
N GLY A 71 -14.78 -3.23 3.72
CA GLY A 71 -15.38 -2.94 2.41
C GLY A 71 -14.46 -2.09 1.54
N GLY A 72 -13.71 -1.16 2.14
CA GLY A 72 -12.68 -0.40 1.45
C GLY A 72 -11.56 -1.27 0.89
N VAL A 73 -11.08 -2.27 1.63
CA VAL A 73 -10.11 -3.25 1.10
C VAL A 73 -10.68 -4.02 -0.08
N ALA A 74 -11.92 -4.53 0.01
CA ALA A 74 -12.55 -5.27 -1.08
C ALA A 74 -12.69 -4.39 -2.34
N LEU A 75 -13.17 -3.16 -2.20
CA LEU A 75 -13.32 -2.22 -3.31
C LEU A 75 -11.96 -1.86 -3.92
N ARG A 76 -10.95 -1.57 -3.09
CA ARG A 76 -9.58 -1.29 -3.53
C ARG A 76 -9.01 -2.44 -4.34
N LEU A 77 -9.19 -3.68 -3.89
CA LEU A 77 -8.74 -4.87 -4.60
C LEU A 77 -9.38 -4.98 -5.97
N LEU A 78 -10.70 -4.74 -6.09
CA LEU A 78 -11.39 -4.74 -7.38
C LEU A 78 -10.85 -3.65 -8.31
N VAL A 79 -10.66 -2.43 -7.80
CA VAL A 79 -10.10 -1.31 -8.57
C VAL A 79 -8.69 -1.64 -9.07
N VAL A 80 -7.84 -2.16 -8.19
CA VAL A 80 -6.46 -2.55 -8.52
C VAL A 80 -6.44 -3.68 -9.55
N MET A 81 -7.29 -4.70 -9.41
CA MET A 81 -7.40 -5.78 -10.38
C MET A 81 -7.82 -5.26 -11.76
N ALA A 82 -8.79 -4.36 -11.81
CA ALA A 82 -9.22 -3.73 -13.06
C ALA A 82 -8.08 -2.91 -13.69
N LEU A 83 -7.35 -2.12 -12.88
CA LEU A 83 -6.22 -1.34 -13.36
C LEU A 83 -5.09 -2.23 -13.88
N VAL A 84 -4.73 -3.29 -13.16
CA VAL A 84 -3.75 -4.29 -13.61
C VAL A 84 -4.16 -4.87 -14.96
N LEU A 85 -5.41 -5.29 -15.12
CA LEU A 85 -5.92 -5.83 -16.38
C LEU A 85 -5.81 -4.79 -17.52
N VAL A 86 -6.30 -3.56 -17.30
CA VAL A 86 -6.28 -2.50 -18.31
C VAL A 86 -4.85 -2.14 -18.73
N ILE A 87 -3.93 -1.98 -17.79
CA ILE A 87 -2.53 -1.62 -18.07
C ILE A 87 -1.85 -2.71 -18.91
N ASN A 88 -2.14 -3.98 -18.63
CA ASN A 88 -1.62 -5.11 -19.40
C ASN A 88 -2.24 -5.19 -20.80
N LEU A 89 -3.55 -4.97 -20.94
CA LEU A 89 -4.24 -4.99 -22.23
C LEU A 89 -3.78 -3.87 -23.16
N LEU A 90 -3.42 -2.70 -22.60
CA LEU A 90 -2.87 -1.58 -23.36
C LEU A 90 -1.38 -1.76 -23.73
N GLY A 91 -0.72 -2.82 -23.25
CA GLY A 91 0.69 -3.07 -23.53
C GLY A 91 1.63 -2.02 -22.94
N LEU A 92 1.22 -1.30 -21.90
CA LEU A 92 1.99 -0.20 -21.31
C LEU A 92 3.19 -0.68 -20.48
N VAL A 93 3.20 -1.95 -20.10
CA VAL A 93 4.19 -2.56 -19.21
C VAL A 93 4.53 -3.97 -19.69
N LYS A 94 5.73 -4.46 -19.34
CA LYS A 94 6.13 -5.85 -19.49
C LYS A 94 5.41 -6.69 -18.41
N PRO A 95 4.50 -7.61 -18.77
CA PRO A 95 3.57 -8.23 -17.82
C PRO A 95 4.25 -8.93 -16.65
N ILE A 96 5.31 -9.69 -16.91
CA ILE A 96 6.00 -10.47 -15.87
C ILE A 96 6.69 -9.56 -14.84
N ASP A 97 7.41 -8.54 -15.31
CA ASP A 97 8.11 -7.59 -14.45
C ASP A 97 7.11 -6.77 -13.63
N PHE A 98 6.02 -6.33 -14.27
CA PHE A 98 4.93 -5.60 -13.60
C PHE A 98 4.24 -6.43 -12.52
N VAL A 99 3.78 -7.65 -12.82
CA VAL A 99 3.00 -8.48 -11.88
C VAL A 99 3.86 -8.90 -10.68
N VAL A 100 5.11 -9.31 -10.91
CA VAL A 100 6.03 -9.71 -9.84
C VAL A 100 6.34 -8.53 -8.92
N SER A 101 6.66 -7.37 -9.49
CA SER A 101 6.88 -6.14 -8.70
C SER A 101 5.62 -5.69 -7.98
N PHE A 102 4.46 -5.75 -8.63
CA PHE A 102 3.18 -5.39 -8.05
C PHE A 102 2.88 -6.24 -6.80
N ILE A 103 2.97 -7.56 -6.90
CA ILE A 103 2.73 -8.46 -5.77
C ILE A 103 3.74 -8.20 -4.65
N THR A 104 5.03 -8.03 -5.00
CA THR A 104 6.10 -7.80 -4.03
C THR A 104 5.88 -6.52 -3.24
N PHE A 105 5.65 -5.40 -3.93
CA PHE A 105 5.34 -4.13 -3.28
C PHE A 105 4.05 -4.23 -2.49
N TYR A 106 2.99 -4.82 -3.05
CA TYR A 106 1.70 -4.92 -2.38
C TYR A 106 1.83 -5.63 -1.02
N CYS A 107 2.51 -6.77 -0.98
CA CYS A 107 2.77 -7.51 0.26
C CYS A 107 3.56 -6.67 1.28
N MET A 108 4.63 -5.99 0.85
CA MET A 108 5.47 -5.20 1.74
C MET A 108 4.73 -3.97 2.32
N TYR A 109 3.94 -3.28 1.50
CA TYR A 109 3.21 -2.09 1.95
C TYR A 109 1.99 -2.46 2.80
N LEU A 110 1.37 -3.61 2.55
CA LEU A 110 0.27 -4.11 3.38
C LEU A 110 0.73 -4.36 4.83
N VAL A 111 1.96 -4.80 5.04
CA VAL A 111 2.55 -4.91 6.39
C VAL A 111 2.58 -3.53 7.08
N ILE A 112 2.97 -2.47 6.37
CA ILE A 112 2.99 -1.11 6.93
C ILE A 112 1.59 -0.62 7.30
N GLU A 113 0.57 -0.88 6.47
CA GLU A 113 -0.83 -0.58 6.80
C GLU A 113 -1.26 -1.28 8.10
N VAL A 114 -1.04 -2.59 8.20
CA VAL A 114 -1.43 -3.36 9.38
C VAL A 114 -0.72 -2.86 10.64
N LEU A 115 0.58 -2.56 10.56
CA LEU A 115 1.33 -2.00 11.69
C LEU A 115 0.83 -0.61 12.10
N ALA A 116 0.43 0.23 11.14
CA ALA A 116 -0.15 1.54 11.42
C ALA A 116 -1.49 1.42 12.15
N TYR A 117 -2.34 0.47 11.72
CA TYR A 117 -3.63 0.20 12.36
C TYR A 117 -3.45 -0.30 13.80
N GLN A 118 -2.51 -1.23 14.02
CA GLN A 118 -2.21 -1.75 15.35
C GLN A 118 -1.71 -0.66 16.31
N LYS A 119 -0.77 0.19 15.87
CA LYS A 119 -0.24 1.30 16.68
C LYS A 119 -1.35 2.24 17.14
N LYS A 120 -2.28 2.59 16.25
CA LYS A 120 -3.37 3.51 16.58
C LYS A 120 -4.39 2.88 17.53
N ASN A 121 -4.71 1.60 17.34
CA ASN A 121 -5.57 0.86 18.27
C ASN A 121 -4.98 0.76 19.68
N GLN A 122 -3.66 0.57 19.81
CA GLN A 122 -2.97 0.58 21.11
C GLN A 122 -3.01 1.95 21.78
N GLN A 123 -2.84 3.04 21.01
CA GLN A 123 -2.94 4.40 21.54
C GLN A 123 -4.32 4.69 22.14
N LYS A 124 -5.40 4.28 21.46
CA LYS A 124 -6.77 4.44 21.96
C LYS A 124 -7.01 3.65 23.26
N LYS A 125 -6.49 2.42 23.36
CA LYS A 125 -6.58 1.61 24.60
C LYS A 125 -5.84 2.26 25.77
N ASN A 126 -4.65 2.82 25.53
CA ASN A 126 -3.86 3.45 26.58
C ASN A 126 -4.47 4.78 27.06
N ALA A 127 -5.06 5.56 26.14
CA ALA A 127 -5.76 6.79 26.49
C ALA A 127 -7.05 6.57 27.29
N ALA A 128 -7.69 5.40 27.18
CA ALA A 128 -8.88 5.05 27.97
C ALA A 128 -8.55 4.47 29.37
N ARG A 129 -7.27 4.22 29.67
CA ARG A 129 -6.80 3.62 30.92
C ARG A 129 -6.15 4.63 31.88
N ASN A 130 -5.92 5.86 31.41
CA ASN A 130 -5.42 7.01 32.16
C ASN A 130 -6.55 8.01 32.36
#